data_AF-A0A222FJF6-F1
#
_entry.id   AF-A0A222FJF6-F1
#
_cell.length_a   1.000
_cell.length_b   1.000
_cell.length_c   1.000
_cell.angle_alpha   90.00
_cell.angle_beta   90.00
_cell.angle_gamma   90.00
#
_symmetry.space_group_name_H-M   'P 1'
#
loop_
_entity.id
_entity.type
_entity.pdbx_description
1 polymer ?
#
loop_
_entity_poly.entity_id
_entity_poly.type
_entity_poly.pdbx_seq_one_letter_code
_entity_poly.pdbx_strand_id
1 'polypeptide(L)'
;MMIDKLQSGEHAAKSGSVMNWGRALEDSFDLIVFLYLDANIRIERLEQREQQQYGRAADPAFLRWASEYDTGPSEGRSLAKHQQWLSERSCPVIRIAGDLTVAERMKQLSTALLQLPKPHLST
;
A
#
# COMPACT_ATOMS: atom_id res chain seq x y z
N MET A 1 4.09 19.05 11.79
CA MET A 1 3.86 18.52 10.42
C MET A 1 3.68 17.01 10.47
N MET A 2 3.11 16.35 9.44
CA MET A 2 2.95 14.87 9.43
C MET A 2 4.29 14.13 9.51
N ILE A 3 5.33 14.68 8.91
CA ILE A 3 6.71 14.18 9.00
C ILE A 3 7.19 14.21 10.46
N ASP A 4 7.03 15.32 11.17
CA ASP A 4 7.46 15.44 12.58
C ASP A 4 6.79 14.39 13.47
N LYS A 5 5.51 14.05 13.22
CA LYS A 5 4.81 13.00 13.97
C LYS A 5 5.28 11.59 13.62
N LEU A 6 5.67 11.35 12.37
CA LEU A 6 6.25 10.07 11.96
C LEU A 6 7.67 9.90 12.52
N GLN A 7 8.42 11.00 12.64
CA GLN A 7 9.78 11.02 13.17
C GLN A 7 9.83 11.03 14.71
N SER A 8 8.80 11.53 15.40
CA SER A 8 8.78 11.61 16.85
C SER A 8 8.33 10.34 17.58
N GLY A 9 7.81 9.34 16.86
CA GLY A 9 7.37 8.07 17.45
C GLY A 9 8.43 6.99 17.27
N GLU A 10 8.70 6.18 18.30
CA GLU A 10 9.62 5.04 18.19
C GLU A 10 9.17 4.03 17.12
N HIS A 11 7.85 3.88 16.92
CA HIS A 11 7.25 3.02 15.90
C HIS A 11 5.97 3.65 15.33
N ALA A 12 6.02 4.12 14.07
CA ALA A 12 4.86 4.70 13.38
C ALA A 12 4.59 3.98 12.05
N ALA A 13 3.31 3.87 11.67
CA ALA A 13 2.90 3.29 10.39
C ALA A 13 1.88 4.19 9.69
N LYS A 14 1.96 4.24 8.36
CA LYS A 14 1.04 4.98 7.49
C LYS A 14 0.46 4.03 6.45
N SER A 15 -0.87 4.05 6.29
CA SER A 15 -1.56 3.25 5.27
C SER A 15 -2.02 4.08 4.06
N GLY A 16 -2.12 3.42 2.90
CA GLY A 16 -2.46 4.04 1.62
C GLY A 16 -1.27 4.71 0.92
N SER A 17 -1.49 5.16 -0.32
CA SER A 17 -0.43 5.80 -1.11
C SER A 17 -0.11 7.22 -0.65
N VAL A 18 1.18 7.56 -0.64
CA VAL A 18 1.75 8.92 -0.43
C VAL A 18 2.44 9.44 -1.68
N MET A 19 2.26 8.78 -2.82
CA MET A 19 2.85 9.20 -4.09
C MET A 19 2.41 10.63 -4.40
N ASN A 20 3.39 11.48 -4.76
CA ASN A 20 3.25 12.92 -5.03
C ASN A 20 2.95 13.78 -3.80
N TRP A 21 3.35 13.36 -2.59
CA TRP A 21 3.25 14.17 -1.37
C TRP A 21 4.55 14.92 -1.04
N GLY A 22 5.59 14.70 -1.84
CA GLY A 22 6.86 15.42 -1.75
C GLY A 22 7.98 14.50 -1.28
N ARG A 23 9.14 14.63 -1.95
CA ARG A 23 10.25 13.68 -1.83
C ARG A 23 10.76 13.47 -0.41
N ALA A 24 10.78 14.53 0.40
CA ALA A 24 11.22 14.44 1.79
C ALA A 24 10.38 13.46 2.63
N LEU A 25 9.04 13.45 2.45
CA LEU A 25 8.17 12.47 3.11
C LEU A 25 8.27 11.10 2.44
N GLU A 26 8.31 11.09 1.11
CA GLU A 26 8.27 9.83 0.37
C GLU A 26 9.53 8.96 0.56
N ASP A 27 10.68 9.59 0.84
CA ASP A 27 11.96 8.93 1.12
C ASP A 27 12.23 8.78 2.65
N SER A 28 11.29 9.16 3.53
CA SER A 28 11.49 9.10 5.00
C SER A 28 11.12 7.77 5.65
N PHE A 29 10.73 6.76 4.88
CA PHE A 29 10.29 5.47 5.43
C PHE A 29 11.48 4.51 5.59
N ASP A 30 11.57 3.81 6.72
CA ASP A 30 12.54 2.72 6.90
C ASP A 30 12.16 1.46 6.12
N LEU A 31 10.87 1.30 5.83
CA LEU A 31 10.30 0.13 5.15
C LEU A 31 8.99 0.51 4.46
N ILE A 32 8.78 -0.03 3.27
CA ILE A 32 7.49 0.03 2.58
C ILE A 32 6.95 -1.39 2.39
N VAL A 33 5.67 -1.59 2.72
CA VAL A 33 4.94 -2.83 2.44
C VAL A 33 3.90 -2.57 1.36
N PHE A 34 4.07 -3.21 0.21
CA PHE A 34 3.14 -3.13 -0.92
C PHE A 34 2.25 -4.37 -0.96
N LEU A 35 0.95 -4.19 -0.71
CA LEU A 35 -0.05 -5.25 -0.81
C LEU A 35 -0.68 -5.23 -2.19
N TYR A 36 -0.66 -6.38 -2.88
CA TYR A 36 -1.31 -6.56 -4.17
C TYR A 36 -2.30 -7.71 -4.14
N LEU A 37 -3.43 -7.53 -4.82
CA LEU A 37 -4.47 -8.52 -4.97
C LEU A 37 -5.06 -8.39 -6.38
N ASP A 38 -5.41 -9.53 -6.97
CA ASP A 38 -6.03 -9.60 -8.29
C ASP A 38 -7.26 -8.70 -8.39
N ALA A 39 -7.45 -8.05 -9.55
CA ALA A 39 -8.51 -7.10 -9.77
C ALA A 39 -9.90 -7.67 -9.47
N ASN A 40 -10.18 -8.91 -9.88
CA ASN A 40 -11.49 -9.52 -9.69
C ASN A 40 -11.83 -9.65 -8.20
N ILE A 41 -10.87 -10.11 -7.39
CA ILE A 41 -11.05 -10.26 -5.95
C ILE A 41 -11.15 -8.88 -5.27
N ARG A 42 -10.39 -7.88 -5.71
CA ARG A 42 -10.50 -6.51 -5.19
C ARG A 42 -11.90 -5.95 -5.43
N ILE A 43 -12.45 -6.10 -6.63
CA ILE A 43 -13.78 -5.60 -6.99
C ILE A 43 -14.88 -6.30 -6.19
N GLU A 44 -14.84 -7.63 -6.09
CA GLU A 44 -15.80 -8.39 -5.28
C GLU A 44 -15.80 -7.91 -3.82
N ARG A 45 -14.61 -7.71 -3.23
CA ARG A 45 -14.48 -7.20 -1.86
C ARG A 45 -14.99 -5.78 -1.69
N LEU A 46 -14.78 -4.92 -2.68
CA LEU A 46 -15.31 -3.56 -2.66
C LEU A 46 -16.84 -3.57 -2.69
N GLU A 47 -17.45 -4.41 -3.52
CA GLU A 47 -18.90 -4.56 -3.59
C GLU A 47 -19.47 -5.07 -2.26
N GLN A 48 -18.89 -6.13 -1.69
CA GLN A 48 -19.28 -6.66 -0.38
C GLN A 48 -19.13 -5.60 0.72
N ARG A 49 -18.06 -4.80 0.69
CA ARG A 49 -17.82 -3.73 1.65
C ARG A 49 -18.89 -2.65 1.58
N GLU A 50 -19.27 -2.19 0.38
CA GLU A 50 -20.32 -1.16 0.24
C GLU A 50 -21.66 -1.64 0.81
N GLN A 51 -22.02 -2.90 0.55
CA GLN A 51 -23.24 -3.50 1.11
C GLN A 51 -23.15 -3.62 2.64
N GLN A 52 -22.03 -4.07 3.19
CA GLN A 52 -21.84 -4.25 4.63
C GLN A 52 -21.80 -2.93 5.40
N GLN A 53 -21.12 -1.92 4.86
CA GLN A 53 -20.89 -0.65 5.57
C GLN A 53 -22.02 0.36 5.37
N TYR A 54 -22.65 0.36 4.20
CA TYR A 54 -23.63 1.37 3.82
C TYR A 54 -25.02 0.81 3.49
N GLY A 55 -25.20 -0.52 3.52
CA GLY A 55 -26.48 -1.17 3.27
C GLY A 55 -26.98 -1.04 1.83
N ARG A 56 -26.11 -0.67 0.89
CA ARG A 56 -26.44 -0.43 -0.52
C ARG A 56 -25.44 -1.11 -1.45
N ALA A 57 -25.91 -1.42 -2.66
CA ALA A 57 -25.03 -1.85 -3.74
C ALA A 57 -23.97 -0.78 -4.05
N ALA A 58 -22.78 -1.23 -4.43
CA ALA A 58 -21.72 -0.34 -4.86
C ALA A 58 -22.11 0.41 -6.14
N ASP A 59 -21.67 1.66 -6.25
CA ASP A 59 -21.85 2.44 -7.48
C ASP A 59 -21.07 1.76 -8.64
N PRO A 60 -21.72 1.39 -9.75
CA PRO A 60 -21.05 0.80 -10.91
C PRO A 60 -19.92 1.68 -11.48
N ALA A 61 -20.03 3.01 -11.40
CA ALA A 61 -18.97 3.91 -11.83
C ALA A 61 -17.73 3.79 -10.93
N PHE A 62 -17.93 3.62 -9.62
CA PHE A 62 -16.86 3.39 -8.65
C PHE A 62 -16.15 2.05 -8.90
N LEU A 63 -16.91 0.96 -9.09
CA LEU A 63 -16.32 -0.36 -9.35
C LEU A 63 -15.53 -0.38 -10.67
N ARG A 64 -16.03 0.28 -11.71
CA ARG A 64 -15.32 0.45 -12.99
C ARG A 64 -14.00 1.19 -12.81
N TRP A 65 -14.04 2.35 -12.15
CA TRP A 65 -12.83 3.11 -11.86
C TRP A 65 -11.82 2.30 -11.03
N ALA A 66 -12.28 1.53 -10.04
CA ALA A 66 -11.40 0.70 -9.20
C ALA A 66 -10.78 -0.50 -9.95
N SER A 67 -11.44 -0.99 -11.01
CA SER A 67 -10.96 -2.15 -11.79
C SER A 67 -9.86 -1.76 -12.76
N GLU A 68 -9.84 -0.50 -13.21
CA GLU A 68 -8.84 0.07 -14.10
C GLU A 68 -7.44 0.23 -13.48
N TYR A 69 -7.29 0.00 -12.16
CA TYR A 69 -6.01 0.18 -11.46
C TYR A 69 -4.84 -0.55 -12.13
N ASP A 70 -5.04 -1.78 -12.61
CA ASP A 70 -4.01 -2.61 -13.22
C ASP A 70 -3.65 -2.17 -14.64
N THR A 71 -4.65 -1.81 -15.44
CA THR A 71 -4.48 -1.37 -16.84
C THR A 71 -3.97 0.06 -16.93
N GLY A 72 -4.25 0.86 -15.90
CA GLY A 72 -3.75 2.21 -15.73
C GLY A 72 -4.67 3.27 -16.32
N PRO A 73 -5.50 3.95 -15.51
CA PRO A 73 -6.25 5.10 -15.98
C PRO A 73 -5.30 6.21 -16.45
N SER A 74 -5.75 7.00 -17.43
CA SER A 74 -5.03 8.16 -17.95
C SER A 74 -4.62 9.12 -16.82
N GLU A 75 -5.51 9.31 -15.86
CA GLU A 75 -5.32 10.14 -14.68
C GLU A 75 -5.30 9.33 -13.37
N GLY A 76 -4.67 9.87 -12.34
CA GLY A 76 -4.66 9.24 -11.02
C GLY A 76 -3.66 8.08 -10.87
N ARG A 77 -3.99 7.14 -9.98
CA ARG A 77 -3.10 6.04 -9.54
C ARG A 77 -3.30 4.80 -10.41
N SER A 78 -2.20 4.11 -10.69
CA SER A 78 -2.20 2.81 -11.36
C SER A 78 -1.15 1.90 -10.76
N LEU A 79 -1.27 0.59 -11.02
CA LEU A 79 -0.25 -0.38 -10.64
C LEU A 79 1.12 0.01 -11.21
N ALA A 80 1.18 0.37 -12.50
CA ALA A 80 2.42 0.81 -13.14
C ALA A 80 3.04 2.03 -12.46
N LYS A 81 2.24 3.07 -12.16
CA LYS A 81 2.73 4.27 -11.46
C LYS A 81 3.22 3.95 -10.04
N HIS A 82 2.53 3.06 -9.31
CA HIS A 82 3.00 2.62 -8.01
C HIS A 82 4.27 1.77 -8.09
N GLN A 83 4.41 0.88 -9.08
CA GLN A 83 5.64 0.09 -9.24
C GLN A 83 6.83 0.99 -9.56
N GLN A 84 6.64 1.99 -10.43
CA GLN A 84 7.65 3.00 -10.70
C GLN A 84 8.03 3.75 -9.42
N TRP A 85 7.04 4.29 -8.71
CA TRP A 85 7.24 4.98 -7.44
C TRP A 85 8.03 4.14 -6.43
N LEU A 86 7.67 2.86 -6.27
CA LEU A 86 8.37 1.91 -5.39
C LEU A 86 9.81 1.66 -5.82
N SER A 87 10.10 1.64 -7.12
CA SER A 87 11.47 1.43 -7.64
C SER A 87 12.39 2.63 -7.38
N GLU A 88 11.81 3.81 -7.14
CA GLU A 88 12.53 5.05 -6.86
C GLU A 88 12.74 5.29 -5.35
N ARG A 89 12.35 4.36 -4.47
CA ARG A 89 12.51 4.49 -3.01
C ARG A 89 13.87 3.99 -2.55
N SER A 90 14.44 4.68 -1.58
CA SER A 90 15.74 4.35 -0.98
C SER A 90 15.67 3.20 0.02
N CYS A 91 14.48 2.88 0.55
CA CYS A 91 14.30 1.86 1.57
C CYS A 91 13.83 0.51 1.01
N PRO A 92 13.98 -0.58 1.79
CA PRO A 92 13.45 -1.88 1.39
C PRO A 92 11.95 -1.85 1.12
N VAL A 93 11.53 -2.61 0.10
CA VAL A 93 10.13 -2.80 -0.26
C VAL A 93 9.75 -4.27 -0.14
N ILE A 94 8.89 -4.60 0.82
CA ILE A 94 8.28 -5.95 0.93
C ILE A 94 7.00 -5.97 0.10
N ARG A 95 6.91 -6.92 -0.84
CA ARG A 95 5.71 -7.13 -1.65
C ARG A 95 4.99 -8.37 -1.16
N ILE A 96 3.71 -8.22 -0.83
CA ILE A 96 2.83 -9.35 -0.46
C ILE A 96 1.69 -9.37 -1.47
N ALA A 97 1.61 -10.45 -2.24
CA ALA A 97 0.65 -10.62 -3.30
C ALA A 97 -0.25 -11.83 -3.05
N GLY A 98 -1.53 -11.70 -3.40
CA GLY A 98 -2.49 -12.79 -3.40
C GLY A 98 -3.52 -12.72 -2.28
N ASP A 99 -4.51 -13.60 -2.36
CA ASP A 99 -5.62 -13.63 -1.43
C ASP A 99 -5.29 -14.36 -0.12
N LEU A 100 -4.50 -13.69 0.69
CA LEU A 100 -4.04 -14.22 1.97
C LEU A 100 -4.95 -13.78 3.11
N THR A 101 -5.03 -14.58 4.16
CA THR A 101 -5.56 -14.16 5.46
C THR A 101 -4.65 -13.11 6.09
N VAL A 102 -5.16 -12.40 7.12
CA VAL A 102 -4.33 -11.47 7.91
C VAL A 102 -3.16 -12.23 8.55
N ALA A 103 -3.39 -13.43 9.09
CA ALA A 103 -2.36 -14.24 9.73
C ALA A 103 -1.24 -14.61 8.75
N GLU A 104 -1.58 -15.00 7.51
CA GLU A 104 -0.58 -15.31 6.48
C GLU A 104 0.21 -14.09 6.05
N ARG A 105 -0.44 -12.92 5.86
CA ARG A 105 0.27 -11.66 5.58
C ARG A 105 1.23 -11.29 6.70
N MET A 106 0.79 -11.40 7.95
CA MET A 106 1.62 -11.12 9.12
C MET A 106 2.80 -12.08 9.22
N LYS A 107 2.59 -13.37 8.95
CA LYS A 107 3.66 -14.37 8.91
C LYS A 107 4.70 -14.00 7.84
N GLN A 108 4.27 -13.70 6.62
CA GLN A 108 5.19 -13.30 5.54
C GLN A 108 5.96 -12.03 5.88
N LEU A 109 5.28 -11.01 6.41
CA LEU A 109 5.91 -9.76 6.84
C LEU A 109 6.96 -10.01 7.94
N SER A 110 6.62 -10.76 9.00
CA SER A 110 7.54 -11.10 10.08
C SER A 110 8.75 -11.88 9.58
N THR A 111 8.57 -12.84 8.67
CA THR A 111 9.68 -13.58 8.08
C THR A 111 10.59 -12.67 7.25
N ALA A 112 10.03 -11.78 6.44
CA ALA A 112 10.81 -10.85 5.63
C ALA A 112 11.56 -9.82 6.49
N LEU A 113 10.95 -9.32 7.57
CA LEU A 113 11.58 -8.39 8.51
C LEU A 113 12.86 -8.96 9.14
N LEU A 114 12.89 -10.27 9.44
CA LEU A 114 14.09 -10.93 9.99
C LEU A 114 15.26 -10.98 9.01
N GLN A 115 15.01 -10.79 7.72
CA GLN A 115 16.03 -10.84 6.67
C GLN A 115 16.54 -9.45 6.27
N LEU A 116 15.89 -8.38 6.73
CA LEU A 116 16.32 -7.02 6.41
C LEU A 116 17.60 -6.66 7.16
N PRO A 117 18.51 -5.89 6.53
CA PRO A 117 19.62 -5.28 7.26
C PRO A 117 19.04 -4.48 8.42
N LYS A 118 19.63 -4.62 9.61
CA LYS A 118 19.27 -3.72 10.72
C LYS A 118 19.46 -2.28 10.23
N PRO A 119 18.51 -1.37 10.50
CA PRO A 119 18.65 0.00 10.09
C PRO A 119 20.00 0.52 10.58
N HIS A 120 20.77 1.11 9.67
CA HIS A 120 21.91 1.93 10.08
C HIS A 120 21.32 3.11 10.84
N LEU A 121 21.26 2.97 12.16
CA LEU A 121 21.15 4.10 13.07
C LEU A 121 22.35 4.98 12.75
N SER A 122 22.15 5.99 11.91
CA SER A 122 23.12 7.07 11.78
C SER A 122 23.10 7.76 13.14
N THR A 123 24.16 7.54 13.91
CA THR A 123 24.50 8.26 15.14
C THR A 123 24.56 9.75 14.90
#